data_AF-A0A0K0MPZ6-F1
#
_entry.id   AF-A0A0K0MPZ6-F1
#
_cell.length_a   1.000
_cell.length_b   1.000
_cell.length_c   1.000
_cell.angle_alpha   90.00
_cell.angle_beta   90.00
_cell.angle_gamma   90.00
#
_symmetry.space_group_name_H-M   'P 1'
#
loop_
_entity.id
_entity.type
_entity.pdbx_description
1 polymer ?
#
loop_
_entity_poly.entity_id
_entity_poly.type
_entity_poly.pdbx_seq_one_letter_code
_entity_poly.pdbx_strand_id
1 'polypeptide(L)'
;MTNATLKLTYFKPNGKYYGAGEIEVNSSTDWELCTNIVRFRFTGGCLPGLATGEKDIIVLISSDNHPMASQTILTKSLSYCASLTNSFYDQ
;
A
#
# COMPACT_ATOMS: atom_id res chain seq x y z
N MET A 1 9.31 -8.65 -20.28
CA MET A 1 8.41 -8.87 -19.13
C MET A 1 7.29 -7.88 -19.26
N THR A 2 6.05 -8.31 -19.06
CA THR A 2 4.89 -7.41 -19.11
C THR A 2 4.63 -6.94 -17.68
N ASN A 3 4.50 -5.63 -17.49
CA ASN A 3 4.22 -5.05 -16.18
C ASN A 3 2.72 -4.75 -16.08
N ALA A 4 2.18 -4.94 -14.89
CA ALA A 4 0.86 -4.47 -14.48
C ALA A 4 1.03 -3.35 -13.45
N THR A 5 0.02 -2.47 -13.38
CA THR A 5 0.03 -1.30 -12.50
C THR A 5 -1.07 -1.47 -11.48
N LEU A 6 -0.69 -1.54 -10.21
CA LEU A 6 -1.61 -1.51 -9.08
C LEU A 6 -1.92 -0.06 -8.75
N LYS A 7 -3.17 0.33 -8.92
CA LYS A 7 -3.72 1.63 -8.53
C LYS A 7 -4.20 1.56 -7.09
N LEU A 8 -3.65 2.42 -6.25
CA LEU A 8 -3.98 2.56 -4.84
C LEU A 8 -4.77 3.84 -4.65
N THR A 9 -5.98 3.73 -4.11
CA THR A 9 -6.79 4.90 -3.75
C THR A 9 -6.95 4.94 -2.24
N TYR A 10 -6.63 6.07 -1.63
CA TYR A 10 -6.63 6.27 -0.19
C TYR A 10 -7.85 7.05 0.24
N PHE A 11 -8.52 6.57 1.28
CA PHE A 11 -9.66 7.24 1.91
C PHE A 11 -9.43 7.38 3.41
N LYS A 12 -9.87 8.50 3.98
CA LYS A 12 -9.98 8.67 5.43
C LYS A 12 -11.04 7.70 5.99
N PRO A 13 -11.07 7.43 7.32
CA PRO A 13 -12.07 6.54 7.94
C PRO A 13 -13.52 6.95 7.67
N ASN A 14 -13.77 8.23 7.43
CA ASN A 14 -15.07 8.77 7.08
C ASN A 14 -15.47 8.57 5.60
N GLY A 15 -14.67 7.80 4.84
CA GLY A 15 -14.90 7.52 3.43
C GLY A 15 -14.52 8.67 2.48
N LYS A 16 -14.01 9.79 2.99
CA LYS A 16 -13.56 10.89 2.11
C LYS A 16 -12.24 10.53 1.45
N TYR A 17 -12.15 10.82 0.15
CA TYR A 17 -10.91 10.71 -0.61
C TYR A 17 -9.77 11.48 0.08
N TYR A 18 -8.62 10.83 0.17
CA TYR A 18 -7.39 11.39 0.71
C TYR A 18 -6.36 11.63 -0.39
N GLY A 19 -6.11 10.61 -1.21
CA GLY A 19 -5.04 10.63 -2.21
C GLY A 19 -4.98 9.34 -3.01
N ALA A 20 -3.96 9.20 -3.85
CA ALA A 20 -3.73 8.00 -4.63
C ALA A 20 -2.23 7.74 -4.85
N GLY A 21 -1.91 6.52 -5.24
CA GLY A 21 -0.55 6.10 -5.59
C GLY A 21 -0.58 4.91 -6.53
N GLU A 22 0.58 4.59 -7.10
CA GLU A 22 0.72 3.49 -8.06
C GLU A 22 1.93 2.63 -7.72
N ILE A 23 1.82 1.33 -7.98
CA ILE A 23 2.91 0.37 -7.83
C ILE A 23 2.97 -0.49 -9.08
N GLU A 24 4.13 -0.53 -9.74
CA GLU A 24 4.38 -1.48 -10.81
C GLU A 24 4.71 -2.87 -10.25
N VAL A 25 4.08 -3.88 -10.84
CA VAL A 25 4.31 -5.29 -10.54
C VAL A 25 4.45 -6.06 -11.84
N ASN A 26 5.08 -7.24 -11.80
CA ASN A 26 5.03 -8.14 -12.95
C ASN A 26 3.60 -8.64 -13.15
N SER A 27 3.07 -8.56 -14.38
CA SER A 27 1.70 -8.98 -14.69
C SER A 27 1.45 -10.48 -14.51
N SER A 28 2.50 -11.30 -14.37
CA SER A 28 2.41 -12.72 -14.05
C SER A 28 2.34 -13.00 -12.55
N THR A 29 2.46 -11.97 -11.70
CA THR A 29 2.36 -12.10 -10.25
C THR A 29 0.93 -12.47 -9.89
N ASP A 30 0.75 -13.38 -8.94
CA ASP A 30 -0.60 -13.67 -8.44
C ASP A 30 -1.24 -12.44 -7.76
N TRP A 31 -2.55 -12.26 -7.91
CA TRP A 31 -3.25 -11.10 -7.36
C TRP A 31 -3.20 -11.05 -5.83
N GLU A 32 -3.28 -12.19 -5.14
CA GLU A 32 -3.16 -12.25 -3.69
C GLU A 32 -1.77 -11.77 -3.26
N LEU A 33 -0.72 -12.19 -3.98
CA LEU A 33 0.65 -11.74 -3.71
C LEU A 33 0.80 -10.22 -3.95
N CYS A 34 0.18 -9.69 -5.01
CA CYS A 34 0.11 -8.24 -5.26
C CYS A 34 -0.52 -7.49 -4.08
N THR A 35 -1.65 -7.96 -3.56
CA THR A 35 -2.31 -7.32 -2.40
C THR A 35 -1.48 -7.45 -1.12
N ASN A 36 -0.75 -8.56 -0.94
CA ASN A 36 0.16 -8.76 0.18
C ASN A 36 1.36 -7.81 0.15
N ILE A 37 1.91 -7.51 -1.04
CA ILE A 37 2.96 -6.49 -1.20
C ILE A 37 2.45 -5.12 -0.73
N VAL A 38 1.24 -4.74 -1.13
CA VAL A 38 0.61 -3.48 -0.70
C VAL A 38 0.40 -3.49 0.81
N ARG A 39 -0.12 -4.58 1.39
CA ARG A 39 -0.30 -4.74 2.84
C ARG A 39 1.00 -4.62 3.62
N PHE A 40 2.08 -5.20 3.09
CA PHE A 40 3.42 -5.10 3.69
C PHE A 40 3.92 -3.65 3.67
N ARG A 41 3.86 -2.97 2.52
CA ARG A 41 4.22 -1.54 2.40
C ARG A 41 3.36 -0.65 3.27
N PHE A 42 2.08 -0.96 3.40
CA PHE A 42 1.17 -0.23 4.27
C PHE A 42 1.57 -0.36 5.74
N THR A 43 1.93 -1.56 6.18
CA THR A 43 2.40 -1.78 7.56
C THR A 43 3.73 -1.06 7.82
N GLY A 44 4.62 -0.97 6.81
CA GLY A 44 5.88 -0.23 6.91
C GLY A 44 5.77 1.28 6.76
N GLY A 45 4.59 1.84 6.45
CA GLY A 45 4.41 3.29 6.24
C GLY A 45 5.00 3.82 4.93
N CYS A 46 5.22 2.94 3.95
CA CYS A 46 5.90 3.23 2.69
C CYS A 46 4.96 3.15 1.48
N LEU A 47 3.69 3.56 1.64
CA LEU A 47 2.77 3.63 0.52
C LEU A 47 3.03 4.89 -0.33
N PRO A 48 3.11 4.75 -1.67
CA PRO A 48 3.37 5.89 -2.54
C PRO A 48 2.21 6.88 -2.49
N GLY A 49 2.50 8.18 -2.38
CA GLY A 49 1.47 9.23 -2.33
C GLY A 49 0.74 9.34 -0.98
N LEU A 50 1.10 8.53 0.02
CA LEU A 50 0.63 8.68 1.39
C LEU A 50 1.64 9.50 2.19
N ALA A 51 1.17 10.53 2.92
CA ALA A 51 2.06 11.29 3.79
C ALA A 51 2.58 10.40 4.94
N THR A 52 3.88 10.53 5.24
CA THR A 52 4.52 9.75 6.30
C THR A 52 3.84 10.00 7.64
N GLY A 53 3.46 8.91 8.32
CA GLY A 53 2.84 8.98 9.64
C GLY A 53 1.31 9.09 9.64
N GLU A 54 0.67 9.15 8.47
CA GLU A 54 -0.80 9.09 8.41
C GLU A 54 -1.31 7.72 8.83
N LYS A 55 -2.32 7.72 9.70
CA LYS A 55 -2.89 6.51 10.30
C LYS A 55 -4.34 6.35 9.89
N ASP A 56 -4.86 5.14 10.08
CA ASP A 56 -6.26 4.82 9.90
C ASP A 56 -6.77 5.19 8.50
N ILE A 57 -6.12 4.65 7.47
CA ILE A 57 -6.50 4.90 6.08
C ILE A 57 -7.09 3.62 5.48
N ILE A 58 -8.12 3.80 4.66
CA ILE A 58 -8.70 2.75 3.84
C ILE A 58 -8.00 2.80 2.48
N VAL A 59 -7.43 1.68 2.06
CA VAL A 59 -6.72 1.57 0.78
C VAL A 59 -7.54 0.67 -0.15
N LEU A 60 -8.00 1.22 -1.26
CA LEU A 60 -8.58 0.46 -2.36
C LEU A 60 -7.49 0.14 -3.38
N ILE A 61 -7.29 -1.15 -3.64
CA ILE A 61 -6.36 -1.67 -4.63
C ILE A 61 -7.17 -2.08 -5.86
N SER A 62 -6.74 -1.61 -7.02
CA SER A 62 -7.33 -1.94 -8.32
C SER A 62 -6.24 -2.03 -9.38
N SER A 63 -6.55 -2.59 -10.54
CA SER A 63 -5.64 -2.61 -11.69
C SER A 63 -6.46 -2.82 -12.95
N ASP A 64 -6.15 -2.07 -14.01
CA ASP A 64 -6.84 -2.18 -15.31
C ASP A 64 -6.10 -3.11 -16.28
N ASN A 65 -4.83 -3.44 -16.00
CA ASN A 65 -3.94 -4.20 -16.87
C ASN A 65 -3.41 -5.49 -16.23
N HIS A 66 -3.96 -5.90 -15.09
CA HIS A 66 -3.66 -7.20 -14.46
C HIS A 66 -4.77 -8.22 -14.79
N PRO A 67 -4.46 -9.39 -15.37
CA PRO A 67 -5.47 -10.32 -15.89
C PRO A 67 -6.38 -10.91 -14.80
N MET A 68 -5.89 -10.99 -13.56
CA MET A 68 -6.62 -11.51 -12.40
C MET A 68 -7.01 -10.39 -11.42
N ALA A 69 -7.05 -9.13 -11.86
CA ALA A 69 -7.39 -8.01 -11.00
C ALA A 69 -8.77 -8.17 -10.36
N SER A 70 -8.86 -7.94 -9.07
CA SER A 70 -10.13 -7.79 -8.35
C SER A 70 -10.00 -6.66 -7.34
N GLN A 71 -11.03 -5.81 -7.26
CA GLN A 71 -11.02 -4.69 -6.30
C GLN A 71 -10.86 -5.24 -4.88
N THR A 72 -9.80 -4.82 -4.21
CA THR A 72 -9.45 -5.30 -2.86
C THR A 72 -9.34 -4.12 -1.92
N ILE A 73 -10.04 -4.16 -0.80
CA ILE A 73 -10.02 -3.13 0.22
C ILE A 73 -9.13 -3.59 1.37
N LEU A 74 -8.15 -2.77 1.74
CA LEU A 74 -7.35 -2.94 2.94
C LEU A 74 -7.72 -1.85 3.95
N THR A 75 -8.21 -2.27 5.11
CA THR A 75 -8.40 -1.41 6.27
C THR A 75 -7.37 -1.80 7.30
N LYS A 76 -6.38 -0.94 7.55
CA LYS A 76 -5.43 -1.15 8.64
C LYS A 76 -5.01 0.18 9.23
N SER A 77 -4.97 0.24 10.55
CA SER A 77 -4.25 1.29 11.26
C SER A 77 -2.76 1.03 11.04
N LEU A 78 -2.01 2.05 10.66
CA LEU A 78 -0.54 1.99 10.70
C LEU A 78 -0.16 1.76 12.17
N SER A 79 0.15 0.51 12.49
CA SER A 79 0.74 0.16 13.78
C SER A 79 1.99 1.02 13.90
N TYR A 80 2.04 1.88 14.91
CA TYR A 80 3.21 2.71 15.16
C TYR A 80 4.42 1.79 15.34
N CYS A 81 5.22 1.59 14.30
CA CYS A 81 6.57 1.05 14.43
C CYS A 81 7.43 2.14 15.07
N ALA A 82 7.19 2.39 16.36
CA ALA A 82 8.27 2.86 17.20
C ALA A 82 9.39 1.85 17.08
N SER A 83 10.62 2.34 16.90
CA SER A 83 11.86 1.57 16.86
C SER A 83 12.32 1.05 15.49
N LEU A 84 12.70 1.97 14.61
CA LEU A 84 13.91 1.78 13.78
C LEU A 84 14.90 2.97 13.88
N THR A 85 14.71 3.91 14.80
CA THR A 85 15.59 5.09 14.93
C THR A 85 16.59 5.05 16.09
N ASN A 86 16.76 3.94 16.82
CA ASN A 86 17.71 3.87 17.94
C ASN A 86 18.73 2.73 17.86
N SER A 87 19.33 2.46 16.68
CA SER A 87 20.41 1.45 16.61
C SER A 87 21.56 1.81 15.65
N PHE A 88 21.84 3.10 15.44
CA PHE A 88 23.02 3.55 14.67
C PHE A 88 23.76 4.73 15.32
N TYR A 89 23.77 4.81 16.66
CA TYR A 89 24.74 5.62 17.39
C TYR A 89 25.01 4.92 18.73
N ASP A 90 26.07 4.12 18.77
CA ASP A 90 27.04 4.04 19.88
C ASP A 90 28.19 3.08 19.48
N GLN A 91 29.23 3.66 18.86
CA GLN A 91 30.62 3.28 19.06
C GLN A 91 31.45 4.56 19.09
#